data_AF-A0A833LP72-F1
#
_entry.id   AF-A0A833LP72-F1
#
_cell.length_a   1.000
_cell.length_b   1.000
_cell.length_c   1.000
_cell.angle_alpha   90.00
_cell.angle_beta   90.00
_cell.angle_gamma   90.00
#
_symmetry.space_group_name_H-M   'P 1'
#
loop_
_entity.id
_entity.type
_entity.pdbx_description
1 polymer ?
#
loop_
_entity_poly.entity_id
_entity_poly.type
_entity_poly.pdbx_seq_one_letter_code
_entity_poly.pdbx_strand_id
1 'polypeptide(L)'
;MSWGAFRKARGFMPLYFAYGANMDVAAMTTRCPKSRPLGLARLAGRRFIVMEAGYASVVRDTRTFVHGLLWDLALSDTPALDRYEEVSHGLYRKAVLPVSRRPAGFVQALIYIGSSAREGAPKSGYLENVIASARALGLVDALAAPELLLDAARELVRHPRPRPLRQRLGAWATNLWPVRQVLAAVLVRKTAAKVRKEHYPAPFALIETWRRGGSLPQRLRHEARAVAKLATTATARNLIRVFFLQERLKGLAGGAEHGIGHVHVVGAGVMGGDIAAWCALRGFEVTLQDREMKYVQPALDRARALFEKKLKTPERINPALARLKADVEGKGVAGADLLIEAIYENAQAKQDLYRAAEPRLPESALLATNTSSIALVELREAVQHPARFLGLHYFNPVALMPLVEIVRQDRLDPASEKRALAFCKAIDKLPVPVAGTPGFLVNRTLMPYMLEAARAYAEGIPAPVIDKAARKFGMPMGPIELADTVGLDVAASVGAELGPFLGLDIPPAIAELAGSGKRGKKDGQGFYRWQDGKPQKPPVDPHYIAPDDLEDRIMLPLVNEAVACLHERVVDDADLLDAGLIFGTGFAPFRGGPIQYIRDTGAAALVTRLEALARRYGERFRPRPGWDSPALQRPG
;
A
#
# COMPACT_ATOMS: atom_id res chain seq x y z
N MET A 1 -28.98 -24.18 11.79
CA MET A 1 -27.69 -24.43 12.46
C MET A 1 -27.28 -23.16 13.20
N SER A 2 -26.78 -23.25 14.44
CA SER A 2 -26.24 -22.06 15.13
C SER A 2 -24.92 -21.64 14.46
N TRP A 3 -24.56 -20.35 14.52
CA TRP A 3 -23.32 -19.81 13.93
C TRP A 3 -22.07 -20.54 14.44
N GLY A 4 -22.07 -20.93 15.72
CA GLY A 4 -20.99 -21.70 16.33
C GLY A 4 -20.83 -23.11 15.74
N ALA A 5 -21.94 -23.78 15.41
CA ALA A 5 -21.93 -25.09 14.77
C ALA A 5 -21.53 -25.02 13.29
N PHE A 6 -21.88 -23.92 12.59
CA PHE A 6 -21.46 -23.67 11.20
C PHE A 6 -19.93 -23.41 11.11
N ARG A 7 -19.35 -22.68 12.07
CA ARG A 7 -17.89 -22.43 12.16
C ARG A 7 -17.05 -23.70 12.31
N LYS A 8 -17.54 -24.70 13.05
CA LYS A 8 -16.79 -25.95 13.30
C LYS A 8 -16.76 -26.89 12.08
N ALA A 9 -17.70 -26.76 11.14
CA ALA A 9 -17.91 -27.74 10.09
C ALA A 9 -17.17 -27.46 8.76
N ARG A 10 -16.63 -26.25 8.52
CA ARG A 10 -15.89 -25.91 7.29
C ARG A 10 -14.73 -24.95 7.54
N GLY A 11 -13.51 -25.36 7.21
CA GLY A 11 -12.32 -24.52 7.16
C GLY A 11 -12.25 -23.58 5.94
N PHE A 12 -13.38 -23.03 5.49
CA PHE A 12 -13.45 -22.06 4.39
C PHE A 12 -14.28 -20.82 4.78
N MET A 13 -13.97 -19.68 4.17
CA MET A 13 -14.56 -18.36 4.41
C MET A 13 -16.10 -18.39 4.32
N PRO A 14 -16.83 -17.77 5.27
CA PRO A 14 -18.30 -17.79 5.27
C PRO A 14 -18.86 -16.95 4.12
N LEU A 15 -19.90 -17.48 3.47
CA LEU A 15 -20.67 -16.67 2.53
C LEU A 15 -21.56 -15.71 3.30
N TYR A 16 -21.67 -14.46 2.86
CA TYR A 16 -22.57 -13.45 3.42
C TYR A 16 -23.56 -12.97 2.35
N PHE A 17 -24.84 -12.93 2.68
CA PHE A 17 -25.86 -12.38 1.81
C PHE A 17 -26.25 -10.98 2.27
N ALA A 18 -25.84 -9.99 1.50
CA ALA A 18 -26.14 -8.59 1.73
C ALA A 18 -27.45 -8.19 1.04
N TYR A 19 -28.32 -7.50 1.79
CA TYR A 19 -29.50 -6.81 1.28
C TYR A 19 -29.52 -5.38 1.85
N GLY A 20 -30.40 -4.51 1.31
CA GLY A 20 -30.45 -3.11 1.75
C GLY A 20 -29.14 -2.36 1.45
N ALA A 21 -28.69 -1.51 2.38
CA ALA A 21 -27.53 -0.64 2.17
C ALA A 21 -26.20 -1.40 1.97
N ASN A 22 -26.10 -2.64 2.46
CA ASN A 22 -24.89 -3.47 2.27
C ASN A 22 -24.76 -4.04 0.86
N MET A 23 -25.72 -3.79 -0.03
CA MET A 23 -25.57 -4.05 -1.46
C MET A 23 -24.62 -3.06 -2.14
N ASP A 24 -24.36 -1.89 -1.53
CA ASP A 24 -23.37 -0.95 -2.04
C ASP A 24 -21.97 -1.57 -1.95
N VAL A 25 -21.43 -1.95 -3.12
CA VAL A 25 -20.11 -2.57 -3.22
C VAL A 25 -19.01 -1.64 -2.73
N ALA A 26 -19.10 -0.33 -2.99
CA ALA A 26 -18.06 0.61 -2.58
C ALA A 26 -18.08 0.82 -1.06
N ALA A 27 -19.26 1.01 -0.47
CA ALA A 27 -19.41 1.13 0.97
C ALA A 27 -19.01 -0.17 1.69
N MET A 28 -19.43 -1.31 1.16
CA MET A 28 -19.12 -2.62 1.73
C MET A 28 -17.65 -2.99 1.56
N THR A 29 -16.99 -2.62 0.44
CA THR A 29 -15.53 -2.81 0.28
C THR A 29 -14.75 -1.87 1.19
N THR A 30 -15.29 -0.69 1.50
CA THR A 30 -14.67 0.20 2.50
C THR A 30 -14.76 -0.41 3.90
N ARG A 31 -15.89 -1.03 4.24
CA ARG A 31 -16.15 -1.64 5.55
C ARG A 31 -15.48 -3.00 5.72
N CYS A 32 -15.47 -3.80 4.66
CA CYS A 32 -15.01 -5.17 4.60
C CYS A 32 -14.05 -5.33 3.41
N PRO A 33 -12.84 -4.75 3.50
CA PRO A 33 -11.91 -4.62 2.37
C PRO A 33 -11.29 -5.93 1.89
N LYS A 34 -11.34 -6.99 2.71
CA LYS A 34 -10.83 -8.32 2.34
C LYS A 34 -11.95 -9.21 1.78
N SER A 35 -13.19 -8.77 1.88
CA SER A 35 -14.36 -9.48 1.40
C SER A 35 -14.63 -9.15 -0.05
N ARG A 36 -15.12 -10.13 -0.83
CA ARG A 36 -15.29 -9.98 -2.28
C ARG A 36 -16.74 -10.22 -2.69
N PRO A 37 -17.31 -9.37 -3.55
CA PRO A 37 -18.63 -9.63 -4.09
C PRO A 37 -18.56 -10.83 -5.04
N LEU A 38 -19.41 -11.83 -4.80
CA LEU A 38 -19.52 -13.04 -5.62
C LEU A 38 -20.62 -12.92 -6.67
N GLY A 39 -21.56 -11.98 -6.50
CA GLY A 39 -22.62 -11.69 -7.46
C GLY A 39 -24.02 -11.91 -6.90
N LEU A 40 -25.01 -11.68 -7.75
CA LEU A 40 -26.42 -11.61 -7.33
C LEU A 40 -26.95 -12.94 -6.82
N ALA A 41 -27.78 -12.87 -5.79
CA ALA A 41 -28.42 -14.03 -5.19
C ALA A 41 -29.83 -13.69 -4.69
N ARG A 42 -30.63 -14.71 -4.32
CA ARG A 42 -31.99 -14.54 -3.79
C ARG A 42 -32.19 -15.34 -2.51
N LEU A 43 -32.74 -14.68 -1.50
CA LEU A 43 -33.18 -15.28 -0.25
C LEU A 43 -34.67 -15.59 -0.32
N ALA A 44 -35.02 -16.87 -0.47
CA ALA A 44 -36.42 -17.32 -0.57
C ALA A 44 -37.11 -17.38 0.81
N GLY A 45 -38.43 -17.28 0.82
CA GLY A 45 -39.24 -17.41 2.04
C GLY A 45 -39.11 -16.19 2.98
N ARG A 46 -38.76 -15.03 2.41
CA ARG A 46 -38.52 -13.79 3.13
C ARG A 46 -39.08 -12.58 2.38
N ARG A 47 -39.51 -11.57 3.12
CA ARG A 47 -39.92 -10.26 2.60
C ARG A 47 -39.02 -9.18 3.18
N PHE A 48 -38.64 -8.21 2.34
CA PHE A 48 -37.91 -7.02 2.75
C PHE A 48 -38.84 -6.07 3.50
N ILE A 49 -38.36 -5.51 4.61
CA ILE A 49 -39.05 -4.49 5.39
C ILE A 49 -38.08 -3.36 5.74
N VAL A 50 -38.62 -2.20 6.08
CA VAL A 50 -37.89 -1.15 6.81
C VAL A 50 -38.38 -1.20 8.25
N MET A 51 -37.49 -1.44 9.20
CA MET A 51 -37.83 -1.47 10.62
C MET A 51 -38.22 -0.08 11.13
N GLU A 52 -38.87 -0.01 12.28
CA GLU A 52 -39.13 1.24 13.02
C GLU A 52 -37.88 2.11 13.24
N ALA A 53 -36.70 1.48 13.40
CA ALA A 53 -35.41 2.17 13.48
C ALA A 53 -34.97 2.83 12.15
N GLY A 54 -35.73 2.65 11.06
CA GLY A 54 -35.52 3.24 9.74
C GLY A 54 -34.48 2.55 8.86
N TYR A 55 -34.08 1.32 9.21
CA TYR A 55 -33.12 0.49 8.47
C TYR A 55 -33.77 -0.79 7.92
N ALA A 56 -33.17 -1.36 6.87
CA ALA A 56 -33.70 -2.55 6.20
C ALA A 56 -33.59 -3.82 7.06
N SER A 57 -34.62 -4.65 7.04
CA SER A 57 -34.60 -6.01 7.61
C SER A 57 -35.35 -7.00 6.71
N VAL A 58 -35.33 -8.28 7.08
CA VAL A 58 -36.08 -9.34 6.41
C VAL A 58 -36.93 -10.13 7.39
N VAL A 59 -38.21 -10.30 7.07
CA VAL A 59 -39.17 -11.10 7.87
C VAL A 59 -39.56 -12.37 7.12
N ARG A 60 -40.08 -13.37 7.84
CA ARG A 60 -40.56 -14.63 7.22
C ARG A 60 -41.79 -14.35 6.36
N ASP A 61 -41.75 -14.79 5.11
CA ASP A 61 -42.88 -14.77 4.18
C ASP A 61 -42.63 -15.82 3.10
N THR A 62 -43.36 -16.94 3.15
CA THR A 62 -43.14 -18.08 2.24
C THR A 62 -43.53 -17.79 0.79
N ARG A 63 -44.23 -16.68 0.52
CA ARG A 63 -44.70 -16.32 -0.82
C ARG A 63 -43.72 -15.41 -1.56
N THR A 64 -42.73 -14.86 -0.87
CA THR A 64 -41.81 -13.86 -1.43
C THR A 64 -40.35 -14.27 -1.33
N PHE A 65 -39.49 -13.50 -1.98
CA PHE A 65 -38.05 -13.60 -1.87
C PHE A 65 -37.42 -12.21 -1.86
N VAL A 66 -36.21 -12.11 -1.33
CA VAL A 66 -35.43 -10.87 -1.30
C VAL A 66 -34.22 -11.00 -2.21
N HIS A 67 -34.02 -10.00 -3.06
CA HIS A 67 -32.82 -9.86 -3.88
C HIS A 67 -31.67 -9.27 -3.08
N GLY A 68 -30.47 -9.74 -3.35
CA GLY A 68 -29.27 -9.24 -2.69
C GLY A 68 -27.99 -9.63 -3.41
N LEU A 69 -26.88 -9.29 -2.77
CA LEU A 69 -25.53 -9.56 -3.26
C LEU A 69 -24.86 -10.57 -2.34
N LEU A 70 -24.38 -11.67 -2.90
CA LEU A 70 -23.59 -12.64 -2.16
C LEU A 70 -22.13 -12.18 -2.10
N TRP A 71 -21.52 -12.32 -0.94
CA TRP A 71 -20.14 -11.99 -0.65
C TRP A 71 -19.40 -13.23 -0.18
N ASP A 72 -18.15 -13.32 -0.57
CA ASP A 72 -17.13 -14.10 0.11
C ASP A 72 -16.65 -13.24 1.29
N LEU A 73 -17.20 -13.49 2.48
CA LEU A 73 -16.91 -12.67 3.66
C LEU A 73 -15.64 -13.20 4.32
N ALA A 74 -14.60 -12.37 4.33
CA ALA A 74 -13.40 -12.70 5.07
C ALA A 74 -13.72 -12.79 6.56
N LEU A 75 -13.26 -13.86 7.22
CA LEU A 75 -13.45 -14.02 8.67
C LEU A 75 -12.90 -12.82 9.45
N SER A 76 -11.82 -12.20 8.96
CA SER A 76 -11.23 -10.98 9.53
C SER A 76 -12.12 -9.74 9.42
N ASP A 77 -13.03 -9.70 8.46
CA ASP A 77 -13.93 -8.55 8.23
C ASP A 77 -15.24 -8.70 9.02
N THR A 78 -15.52 -9.90 9.54
CA THR A 78 -16.75 -10.20 10.29
C THR A 78 -16.93 -9.29 11.52
N PRO A 79 -15.90 -8.99 12.34
CA PRO A 79 -16.08 -8.07 13.48
C PRO A 79 -16.39 -6.63 13.07
N ALA A 80 -15.84 -6.16 11.95
CA ALA A 80 -16.15 -4.82 11.42
C ALA A 80 -17.61 -4.73 10.95
N LEU A 81 -18.08 -5.78 10.28
CA LEU A 81 -19.47 -5.90 9.87
C LEU A 81 -20.42 -6.04 11.06
N ASP A 82 -20.07 -6.87 12.05
CA ASP A 82 -20.85 -7.03 13.28
C ASP A 82 -21.00 -5.72 14.07
N ARG A 83 -19.95 -4.89 14.11
CA ARG A 83 -20.01 -3.55 14.73
C ARG A 83 -20.93 -2.61 13.96
N TYR A 84 -20.84 -2.61 12.63
CA TYR A 84 -21.69 -1.76 11.80
C TYR A 84 -23.16 -2.15 11.87
N GLU A 85 -23.45 -3.44 11.93
CA GLU A 85 -24.80 -3.97 12.12
C GLU A 85 -25.26 -3.91 13.59
N GLU A 86 -24.47 -3.30 14.48
CA GLU A 86 -24.76 -3.11 15.91
C GLU A 86 -25.21 -4.42 16.61
N VAL A 87 -24.58 -5.55 16.25
CA VAL A 87 -24.97 -6.88 16.74
C VAL A 87 -24.81 -6.99 18.26
N SER A 88 -23.76 -6.38 18.81
CA SER A 88 -23.51 -6.35 20.26
C SER A 88 -24.54 -5.54 21.03
N HIS A 89 -25.18 -4.56 20.38
CA HIS A 89 -26.25 -3.72 20.94
C HIS A 89 -27.64 -4.26 20.59
N GLY A 90 -27.72 -5.41 19.91
CA GLY A 90 -28.96 -6.13 19.67
C GLY A 90 -29.80 -5.60 18.51
N LEU A 91 -29.32 -4.66 17.69
CA LEU A 91 -30.11 -4.13 16.56
C LEU A 91 -30.35 -5.20 15.49
N TYR A 92 -29.32 -5.97 15.16
CA TYR A 92 -29.39 -7.12 14.26
C TYR A 92 -28.88 -8.40 14.92
N ARG A 93 -29.51 -9.53 14.57
CA ARG A 93 -29.05 -10.88 14.90
C ARG A 93 -28.52 -11.60 13.67
N LYS A 94 -27.55 -12.49 13.87
CA LYS A 94 -27.00 -13.33 12.81
C LYS A 94 -27.82 -14.60 12.62
N ALA A 95 -28.10 -14.93 11.36
CA ALA A 95 -28.72 -16.20 10.96
C ALA A 95 -27.98 -16.77 9.75
N VAL A 96 -27.94 -18.09 9.63
CA VAL A 96 -27.49 -18.76 8.40
C VAL A 96 -28.71 -19.32 7.70
N LEU A 97 -28.94 -18.86 6.47
CA LEU A 97 -30.10 -19.25 5.68
C LEU A 97 -29.66 -19.69 4.28
N PRO A 98 -30.43 -20.59 3.63
CA PRO A 98 -30.20 -20.97 2.25
C PRO A 98 -30.54 -19.79 1.31
N VAL A 99 -29.60 -19.49 0.42
CA VAL A 99 -29.69 -18.45 -0.59
C VAL A 99 -29.45 -19.10 -1.95
N SER A 100 -30.29 -18.78 -2.93
CA SER A 100 -30.14 -19.29 -4.29
C SER A 100 -29.25 -18.38 -5.14
N ARG A 101 -28.34 -18.96 -5.91
CA ARG A 101 -27.42 -18.28 -6.83
C ARG A 101 -27.41 -19.02 -8.17
N ARG A 102 -27.54 -18.33 -9.30
CA ARG A 102 -27.39 -18.94 -10.63
C ARG A 102 -25.93 -18.81 -11.12
N PRO A 103 -25.33 -19.85 -11.72
CA PRO A 103 -25.85 -21.21 -11.96
C PRO A 103 -25.66 -22.20 -10.78
N ALA A 104 -25.05 -21.76 -9.68
CA ALA A 104 -24.52 -22.62 -8.60
C ALA A 104 -25.53 -23.27 -7.63
N GLY A 105 -26.84 -23.06 -7.77
CA GLY A 105 -27.85 -23.66 -6.90
C GLY A 105 -28.01 -22.93 -5.54
N PHE A 106 -28.35 -23.66 -4.48
CA PHE A 106 -28.51 -23.12 -3.13
C PHE A 106 -27.21 -23.18 -2.32
N VAL A 107 -26.87 -22.09 -1.63
CA VAL A 107 -25.73 -21.99 -0.72
C VAL A 107 -26.19 -21.49 0.64
N GLN A 108 -25.53 -21.93 1.72
CA GLN A 108 -25.78 -21.39 3.05
C GLN A 108 -24.98 -20.10 3.23
N ALA A 109 -25.67 -19.01 3.58
CA ALA A 109 -25.04 -17.71 3.79
C ALA A 109 -25.43 -17.11 5.13
N LEU A 110 -24.49 -16.43 5.78
CA LEU A 110 -24.73 -15.52 6.89
C LEU A 110 -25.62 -14.38 6.42
N ILE A 111 -26.58 -14.00 7.26
CA ILE A 111 -27.53 -12.91 7.04
C ILE A 111 -27.71 -12.20 8.38
N TYR A 112 -27.60 -10.88 8.38
CA TYR A 112 -28.05 -10.06 9.51
C TYR A 112 -29.54 -9.89 9.38
N ILE A 113 -30.30 -10.15 10.44
CA ILE A 113 -31.75 -9.98 10.48
C ILE A 113 -32.04 -9.06 11.63
N GLY A 114 -32.75 -7.95 11.37
CA GLY A 114 -33.11 -6.99 12.39
C GLY A 114 -33.90 -7.65 13.52
N SER A 115 -33.66 -7.21 14.75
CA SER A 115 -34.29 -7.78 15.95
C SER A 115 -35.77 -7.41 16.06
N SER A 116 -36.21 -6.32 15.43
CA SER A 116 -37.62 -5.95 15.29
C SER A 116 -38.19 -6.40 13.94
N ALA A 117 -39.43 -6.88 13.95
CA ALA A 117 -40.23 -7.14 12.76
C ALA A 117 -41.28 -6.05 12.51
N ARG A 118 -41.34 -5.00 13.35
CA ARG A 118 -42.27 -3.88 13.18
C ARG A 118 -41.78 -2.95 12.07
N GLU A 119 -42.67 -2.65 11.13
CA GLU A 119 -42.36 -1.78 10.00
C GLU A 119 -42.48 -0.29 10.39
N GLY A 120 -41.61 0.54 9.84
CA GLY A 120 -41.65 1.99 10.03
C GLY A 120 -41.13 2.74 8.81
N ALA A 121 -40.97 4.06 8.96
CA ALA A 121 -40.50 4.91 7.87
C ALA A 121 -38.97 4.83 7.71
N PRO A 122 -38.44 4.84 6.47
CA PRO A 122 -37.00 4.87 6.25
C PRO A 122 -36.39 6.19 6.73
N LYS A 123 -35.15 6.13 7.23
CA LYS A 123 -34.37 7.35 7.46
C LYS A 123 -34.19 8.10 6.14
N SER A 124 -34.14 9.43 6.22
CA SER A 124 -33.89 10.30 5.06
C SER A 124 -32.64 9.86 4.29
N GLY A 125 -32.75 9.70 2.97
CA GLY A 125 -31.64 9.26 2.10
C GLY A 125 -31.34 7.76 2.12
N TYR A 126 -31.94 6.98 3.04
CA TYR A 126 -31.62 5.55 3.18
C TYR A 126 -32.14 4.74 1.98
N LEU A 127 -33.40 4.95 1.60
CA LEU A 127 -34.02 4.19 0.53
C LEU A 127 -33.41 4.55 -0.83
N GLU A 128 -33.02 5.81 -1.03
CA GLU A 128 -32.29 6.29 -2.19
C GLU A 128 -30.96 5.56 -2.36
N ASN A 129 -30.23 5.34 -1.28
CA ASN A 129 -28.97 4.58 -1.30
C ASN A 129 -29.18 3.10 -1.66
N VAL A 130 -30.22 2.47 -1.12
CA VAL A 130 -30.58 1.08 -1.45
C VAL A 130 -30.95 0.97 -2.94
N ILE A 131 -31.74 1.91 -3.44
CA ILE A 131 -32.15 2.01 -4.84
C ILE A 131 -30.94 2.23 -5.76
N ALA A 132 -30.05 3.17 -5.42
CA ALA A 132 -28.85 3.45 -6.19
C ALA A 132 -27.94 2.22 -6.29
N SER A 133 -27.79 1.50 -5.18
CA SER A 133 -27.05 0.23 -5.13
C SER A 133 -27.68 -0.84 -6.00
N ALA A 134 -29.02 -0.99 -5.94
CA ALA A 134 -29.74 -1.94 -6.77
C ALA A 134 -29.60 -1.64 -8.27
N ARG A 135 -29.65 -0.36 -8.66
CA ARG A 135 -29.40 0.07 -10.05
C ARG A 135 -27.97 -0.19 -10.50
N ALA A 136 -26.97 0.13 -9.66
CA ALA A 136 -25.55 -0.09 -9.97
C ALA A 136 -25.23 -1.58 -10.16
N LEU A 137 -25.90 -2.46 -9.41
CA LEU A 137 -25.80 -3.91 -9.54
C LEU A 137 -26.60 -4.50 -10.72
N GLY A 138 -27.41 -3.68 -11.40
CA GLY A 138 -28.33 -4.15 -12.45
C GLY A 138 -29.46 -5.05 -11.92
N LEU A 139 -29.84 -4.90 -10.64
CA LEU A 139 -30.96 -5.62 -10.02
C LEU A 139 -32.32 -5.04 -10.42
N VAL A 140 -32.36 -3.74 -10.72
CA VAL A 140 -33.59 -2.98 -10.97
C VAL A 140 -33.39 -2.09 -12.19
N ASP A 141 -34.27 -2.24 -13.18
CA ASP A 141 -34.26 -1.44 -14.42
C ASP A 141 -35.08 -0.14 -14.32
N ALA A 142 -36.14 -0.13 -13.49
CA ALA A 142 -37.01 1.02 -13.25
C ALA A 142 -37.63 0.99 -11.84
N LEU A 143 -38.12 2.15 -11.38
CA LEU A 143 -38.85 2.28 -10.11
C LEU A 143 -40.28 2.72 -10.41
N ALA A 144 -41.22 2.22 -9.62
CA ALA A 144 -42.63 2.62 -9.68
C ALA A 144 -43.20 2.64 -8.26
N ALA A 145 -44.24 3.45 -8.04
CA ALA A 145 -45.04 3.37 -6.82
C ALA A 145 -45.71 1.98 -6.74
N PRO A 146 -45.98 1.45 -5.53
CA PRO A 146 -46.55 0.11 -5.35
C PRO A 146 -47.80 -0.15 -6.20
N GLU A 147 -48.70 0.83 -6.27
CA GLU A 147 -49.94 0.81 -7.04
C GLU A 147 -49.74 0.82 -8.56
N LEU A 148 -48.58 1.28 -9.05
CA LEU A 148 -48.23 1.35 -10.48
C LEU A 148 -47.26 0.26 -10.93
N LEU A 149 -46.83 -0.64 -10.03
CA LEU A 149 -45.83 -1.68 -10.33
C LEU A 149 -46.23 -2.57 -11.51
N LEU A 150 -47.50 -3.00 -11.54
CA LEU A 150 -48.01 -3.87 -12.61
C LEU A 150 -48.05 -3.16 -13.96
N ASP A 151 -48.40 -1.89 -14.00
CA ASP A 151 -48.47 -1.13 -15.24
C ASP A 151 -47.08 -0.76 -15.75
N ALA A 152 -46.17 -0.34 -14.86
CA ALA A 152 -44.77 -0.11 -15.20
C ALA A 152 -44.09 -1.41 -15.69
N ALA A 153 -44.41 -2.56 -15.11
CA ALA A 153 -43.92 -3.86 -15.57
C ALA A 153 -44.49 -4.22 -16.95
N ARG A 154 -45.79 -4.02 -17.18
CA ARG A 154 -46.43 -4.22 -18.50
C ARG A 154 -45.80 -3.32 -19.56
N GLU A 155 -45.52 -2.07 -19.21
CA GLU A 155 -44.85 -1.10 -20.09
C GLU A 155 -43.42 -1.53 -20.43
N LEU A 156 -42.62 -1.96 -19.43
CA LEU A 156 -41.26 -2.49 -19.66
C LEU A 156 -41.24 -3.75 -20.54
N VAL A 157 -42.25 -4.62 -20.41
CA VAL A 157 -42.38 -5.81 -21.26
C VAL A 157 -42.76 -5.43 -22.69
N ARG A 158 -43.67 -4.45 -22.86
CA ARG A 158 -44.06 -3.93 -24.17
C ARG A 158 -42.94 -3.11 -24.83
N HIS A 159 -42.11 -2.42 -24.04
CA HIS A 159 -41.07 -1.50 -24.48
C HIS A 159 -39.76 -1.69 -23.66
N PRO A 160 -38.98 -2.76 -23.90
CA PRO A 160 -37.76 -3.03 -23.15
C PRO A 160 -36.70 -1.94 -23.39
N ARG A 161 -36.08 -1.42 -22.32
CA ARG A 161 -35.01 -0.42 -22.42
C ARG A 161 -33.69 -1.06 -22.87
N PRO A 162 -33.14 -0.74 -24.05
CA PRO A 162 -31.87 -1.32 -24.49
C PRO A 162 -30.69 -0.72 -23.71
N ARG A 163 -29.63 -1.52 -23.45
CA ARG A 163 -28.32 -0.95 -23.06
C ARG A 163 -27.90 0.13 -24.07
N PRO A 164 -27.18 1.20 -23.66
CA PRO A 164 -26.80 2.27 -24.56
C PRO A 164 -26.19 1.72 -25.85
N LEU A 165 -26.78 2.07 -26.99
CA LEU A 165 -26.41 1.51 -28.31
C LEU A 165 -24.90 1.65 -28.57
N ARG A 166 -24.30 2.79 -28.19
CA ARG A 166 -22.86 3.03 -28.28
C ARG A 166 -22.00 1.98 -27.56
N GLN A 167 -22.42 1.53 -26.37
CA GLN A 167 -21.66 0.55 -25.60
C GLN A 167 -21.78 -0.86 -26.20
N ARG A 168 -22.97 -1.23 -26.69
CA ARG A 168 -23.18 -2.51 -27.39
C ARG A 168 -22.42 -2.54 -28.70
N LEU A 169 -22.51 -1.47 -29.50
CA LEU A 169 -21.81 -1.35 -30.78
C LEU A 169 -20.30 -1.32 -30.59
N GLY A 170 -19.78 -0.57 -29.60
CA GLY A 170 -18.35 -0.55 -29.29
C GLY A 170 -17.83 -1.90 -28.86
N ALA A 171 -18.53 -2.60 -27.96
CA ALA A 171 -18.17 -3.95 -27.56
C ALA A 171 -18.26 -4.96 -28.72
N TRP A 172 -19.27 -4.85 -29.57
CA TRP A 172 -19.41 -5.70 -30.76
C TRP A 172 -18.27 -5.45 -31.77
N ALA A 173 -18.04 -4.20 -32.15
CA ALA A 173 -17.03 -3.79 -33.12
C ALA A 173 -15.60 -4.17 -32.68
N THR A 174 -15.25 -3.91 -31.41
CA THR A 174 -13.94 -4.27 -30.86
C THR A 174 -13.72 -5.79 -30.70
N ASN A 175 -14.79 -6.58 -30.75
CA ASN A 175 -14.72 -8.03 -30.67
C ASN A 175 -14.78 -8.74 -32.03
N LEU A 176 -14.86 -7.99 -33.14
CA LEU A 176 -14.69 -8.55 -34.49
C LEU A 176 -13.25 -9.05 -34.66
N TRP A 177 -13.09 -10.23 -35.26
CA TRP A 177 -11.77 -10.89 -35.35
C TRP A 177 -10.68 -10.02 -36.01
N PRO A 178 -10.91 -9.33 -37.14
CA PRO A 178 -9.89 -8.46 -37.74
C PRO A 178 -9.52 -7.28 -36.84
N VAL A 179 -10.53 -6.70 -36.18
CA VAL A 179 -10.35 -5.55 -35.26
C VAL A 179 -9.51 -5.95 -34.05
N ARG A 180 -9.72 -7.16 -33.51
CA ARG A 180 -8.89 -7.71 -32.43
C ARG A 180 -7.42 -7.84 -32.81
N GLN A 181 -7.10 -8.21 -34.05
CA GLN A 181 -5.70 -8.34 -34.48
C GLN A 181 -4.99 -6.99 -34.44
N VAL A 182 -5.62 -5.95 -34.98
CA VAL A 182 -5.07 -4.59 -34.99
C VAL A 182 -4.97 -4.01 -33.58
N LEU A 183 -6.05 -4.09 -32.80
CA LEU A 183 -6.08 -3.56 -31.44
C LEU A 183 -5.11 -4.28 -30.51
N ALA A 184 -4.90 -5.59 -30.67
CA ALA A 184 -3.95 -6.33 -29.87
C ALA A 184 -2.51 -5.81 -30.05
N ALA A 185 -2.10 -5.47 -31.27
CA ALA A 185 -0.78 -4.87 -31.52
C ALA A 185 -0.62 -3.52 -30.78
N VAL A 186 -1.66 -2.68 -30.81
CA VAL A 186 -1.67 -1.41 -30.07
C VAL A 186 -1.63 -1.64 -28.56
N LEU A 187 -2.41 -2.60 -28.03
CA LEU A 187 -2.45 -2.94 -26.61
C LEU A 187 -1.10 -3.51 -26.13
N VAL A 188 -0.45 -4.36 -26.93
CA VAL A 188 0.89 -4.89 -26.64
C VAL A 188 1.89 -3.74 -26.58
N ARG A 189 1.89 -2.83 -27.56
CA ARG A 189 2.79 -1.65 -27.55
C ARG A 189 2.57 -0.76 -26.33
N LYS A 190 1.31 -0.46 -26.00
CA LYS A 190 0.95 0.34 -24.80
C LYS A 190 1.33 -0.37 -23.50
N THR A 191 1.26 -1.69 -23.46
CA THR A 191 1.64 -2.50 -22.28
C THR A 191 3.16 -2.57 -22.14
N ALA A 192 3.89 -2.79 -23.24
CA ALA A 192 5.35 -2.82 -23.28
C ALA A 192 6.00 -1.49 -22.86
N ALA A 193 5.31 -0.36 -23.09
CA ALA A 193 5.74 0.94 -22.62
C ALA A 193 5.69 1.10 -21.08
N LYS A 194 4.92 0.26 -20.39
CA LYS A 194 4.74 0.31 -18.93
C LYS A 194 5.44 -0.83 -18.19
N VAL A 195 5.47 -2.01 -18.79
CA VAL A 195 6.02 -3.23 -18.18
C VAL A 195 6.76 -4.06 -19.21
N ARG A 196 7.85 -4.69 -18.79
CA ARG A 196 8.61 -5.64 -19.62
C ARG A 196 7.93 -7.00 -19.62
N LYS A 197 7.79 -7.62 -20.79
CA LYS A 197 7.12 -8.91 -20.95
C LYS A 197 7.85 -10.03 -20.21
N GLU A 198 9.17 -9.94 -20.15
CA GLU A 198 10.04 -10.89 -19.45
C GLU A 198 9.80 -10.87 -17.95
N HIS A 199 9.51 -9.69 -17.38
CA HIS A 199 9.25 -9.53 -15.95
C HIS A 199 7.79 -9.86 -15.60
N TYR A 200 6.85 -9.38 -16.41
CA TYR A 200 5.41 -9.47 -16.18
C TYR A 200 4.71 -10.04 -17.42
N PRO A 201 4.69 -11.38 -17.59
CA PRO A 201 4.08 -12.01 -18.78
C PRO A 201 2.54 -11.96 -18.76
N ALA A 202 1.90 -11.80 -17.59
CA ALA A 202 0.46 -11.92 -17.45
C ALA A 202 -0.37 -10.88 -18.26
N PRO A 203 -0.04 -9.57 -18.27
CA PRO A 203 -0.71 -8.60 -19.13
C PRO A 203 -0.68 -8.96 -20.62
N PHE A 204 0.44 -9.49 -21.10
CA PHE A 204 0.59 -9.90 -22.50
C PHE A 204 -0.19 -11.18 -22.80
N ALA A 205 -0.21 -12.14 -21.88
CA ALA A 205 -1.02 -13.35 -22.00
C ALA A 205 -2.53 -13.03 -22.01
N LEU A 206 -2.97 -12.01 -21.26
CA LEU A 206 -4.35 -11.52 -21.29
C LEU A 206 -4.72 -10.97 -22.67
N ILE A 207 -3.86 -10.12 -23.24
CA ILE A 207 -4.07 -9.57 -24.59
C ILE A 207 -4.10 -10.69 -25.62
N GLU A 208 -3.19 -11.66 -25.51
CA GLU A 208 -3.10 -12.78 -26.45
C GLU A 208 -4.31 -13.71 -26.37
N THR A 209 -4.80 -14.00 -25.16
CA THR A 209 -6.02 -14.79 -24.93
C THR A 209 -7.24 -14.10 -25.56
N TRP A 210 -7.34 -12.78 -25.40
CA TRP A 210 -8.39 -11.98 -26.04
C TRP A 210 -8.25 -11.96 -27.57
N ARG A 211 -7.03 -11.75 -28.10
CA ARG A 211 -6.74 -11.71 -29.54
C ARG A 211 -7.11 -13.01 -30.25
N ARG A 212 -6.84 -14.15 -29.62
CA ARG A 212 -7.16 -15.50 -30.15
C ARG A 212 -8.59 -15.95 -29.87
N GLY A 213 -9.35 -15.20 -29.07
CA GLY A 213 -10.68 -15.59 -28.64
C GLY A 213 -11.64 -15.79 -29.83
N GLY A 214 -12.39 -16.88 -29.83
CA GLY A 214 -13.48 -17.14 -30.78
C GLY A 214 -14.81 -17.25 -30.03
N SER A 215 -15.44 -18.42 -30.07
CA SER A 215 -16.63 -18.75 -29.26
C SER A 215 -16.33 -18.68 -27.75
N LEU A 216 -17.37 -18.56 -26.91
CA LEU A 216 -17.19 -18.54 -25.46
C LEU A 216 -16.44 -19.78 -24.92
N PRO A 217 -16.75 -21.03 -25.34
CA PRO A 217 -15.98 -22.20 -24.93
C PRO A 217 -14.51 -22.13 -25.33
N GLN A 218 -14.20 -21.61 -26.52
CA GLN A 218 -12.82 -21.45 -26.98
C GLN A 218 -12.07 -20.42 -26.13
N ARG A 219 -12.70 -19.30 -25.77
CA ARG A 219 -12.11 -18.28 -24.90
C ARG A 219 -11.77 -18.85 -23.52
N LEU A 220 -12.69 -19.59 -22.91
CA LEU A 220 -12.46 -20.23 -21.61
C LEU A 220 -11.32 -21.25 -21.67
N ARG A 221 -11.19 -22.02 -22.76
CA ARG A 221 -10.05 -22.92 -22.96
C ARG A 221 -8.71 -22.18 -23.10
N HIS A 222 -8.67 -21.09 -23.85
CA HIS A 222 -7.46 -20.28 -23.97
C HIS A 222 -7.07 -19.63 -22.64
N GLU A 223 -8.05 -19.11 -21.90
CA GLU A 223 -7.86 -18.56 -20.56
C GLU A 223 -7.30 -19.62 -19.59
N ALA A 224 -7.91 -20.79 -19.51
CA ALA A 224 -7.46 -21.87 -18.64
C ALA A 224 -5.99 -22.27 -18.91
N ARG A 225 -5.60 -22.38 -20.20
CA ARG A 225 -4.21 -22.65 -20.58
C ARG A 225 -3.26 -21.53 -20.21
N ALA A 226 -3.67 -20.27 -20.41
CA ALA A 226 -2.86 -19.12 -20.06
C ALA A 226 -2.64 -19.01 -18.54
N VAL A 227 -3.70 -19.19 -17.74
CA VAL A 227 -3.64 -19.19 -16.28
C VAL A 227 -2.74 -20.32 -15.78
N ALA A 228 -2.92 -21.55 -16.28
CA ALA A 228 -2.10 -22.69 -15.90
C ALA A 228 -0.60 -22.43 -16.20
N LYS A 229 -0.28 -21.89 -17.39
CA LYS A 229 1.10 -21.54 -17.75
C LYS A 229 1.67 -20.42 -16.87
N LEU A 230 0.88 -19.39 -16.55
CA LEU A 230 1.34 -18.28 -15.72
C LEU A 230 1.58 -18.72 -14.28
N ALA A 231 0.73 -19.59 -13.74
CA ALA A 231 0.84 -20.10 -12.38
C ALA A 231 2.15 -20.85 -12.11
N THR A 232 2.79 -21.43 -13.13
CA THR A 232 4.09 -22.13 -12.98
C THR A 232 5.30 -21.19 -13.05
N THR A 233 5.12 -19.91 -13.36
CA THR A 233 6.23 -18.96 -13.50
C THR A 233 6.80 -18.51 -12.16
N ALA A 234 8.09 -18.23 -12.12
CA ALA A 234 8.73 -17.60 -10.94
C ALA A 234 8.09 -16.25 -10.60
N THR A 235 7.75 -15.44 -11.61
CA THR A 235 7.00 -14.18 -11.41
C THR A 235 5.71 -14.38 -10.63
N ALA A 236 4.85 -15.34 -11.01
CA ALA A 236 3.59 -15.55 -10.32
C ALA A 236 3.82 -15.98 -8.87
N ARG A 237 4.76 -16.90 -8.64
CA ARG A 237 5.16 -17.36 -7.30
C ARG A 237 5.64 -16.20 -6.42
N ASN A 238 6.51 -15.36 -6.96
CA ASN A 238 7.07 -14.21 -6.25
C ASN A 238 6.03 -13.15 -5.98
N LEU A 239 5.12 -12.83 -6.91
CA LEU A 239 4.04 -11.88 -6.66
C LEU A 239 3.02 -12.38 -5.64
N ILE A 240 2.73 -13.69 -5.62
CA ILE A 240 1.93 -14.32 -4.56
C ILE A 240 2.66 -14.22 -3.21
N ARG A 241 3.97 -14.47 -3.17
CA ARG A 241 4.81 -14.25 -1.99
C ARG A 241 4.73 -12.80 -1.52
N VAL A 242 4.86 -11.80 -2.40
CA VAL A 242 4.74 -10.37 -2.05
C VAL A 242 3.38 -10.06 -1.40
N PHE A 243 2.29 -10.66 -1.89
CA PHE A 243 0.99 -10.53 -1.23
C PHE A 243 1.01 -11.06 0.21
N PHE A 244 1.61 -12.23 0.45
CA PHE A 244 1.72 -12.79 1.80
C PHE A 244 2.68 -12.00 2.69
N LEU A 245 3.78 -11.46 2.15
CA LEU A 245 4.66 -10.54 2.86
C LEU A 245 3.90 -9.29 3.31
N GLN A 246 3.08 -8.72 2.43
CA GLN A 246 2.23 -7.58 2.78
C GLN A 246 1.23 -7.92 3.89
N GLU A 247 0.54 -9.06 3.79
CA GLU A 247 -0.40 -9.50 4.82
C GLU A 247 0.30 -9.80 6.15
N ARG A 248 1.52 -10.31 6.10
CA ARG A 248 2.37 -10.50 7.28
C ARG A 248 2.68 -9.18 7.96
N LEU A 249 3.15 -8.15 7.24
CA LEU A 249 3.41 -6.82 7.81
C LEU A 249 2.17 -6.22 8.48
N LYS A 250 0.99 -6.33 7.83
CA LYS A 250 -0.30 -5.91 8.43
C LYS A 250 -0.73 -6.74 9.65
N GLY A 251 -0.19 -7.96 9.76
CA GLY A 251 -0.46 -8.91 10.83
C GLY A 251 0.46 -8.79 12.03
N LEU A 252 1.57 -8.04 11.95
CA LEU A 252 2.58 -7.94 13.02
C LEU A 252 2.03 -7.35 14.33
N ALA A 253 1.09 -6.42 14.24
CA ALA A 253 0.38 -5.90 15.41
C ALA A 253 -0.48 -6.96 16.13
N GLY A 254 -0.79 -8.07 15.45
CA GLY A 254 -1.74 -9.07 15.91
C GLY A 254 -3.12 -8.46 16.18
N GLY A 255 -3.62 -8.67 17.39
CA GLY A 255 -4.86 -8.08 17.90
C GLY A 255 -4.65 -6.88 18.83
N ALA A 256 -3.45 -6.31 18.91
CA ALA A 256 -3.18 -5.16 19.76
C ALA A 256 -3.99 -3.94 19.30
N GLU A 257 -4.58 -3.22 20.25
CA GLU A 257 -5.19 -1.92 20.00
C GLU A 257 -4.12 -0.83 20.11
N HIS A 258 -4.16 0.16 19.22
CA HIS A 258 -3.18 1.26 19.25
C HIS A 258 -3.44 2.24 20.40
N GLY A 259 -4.70 2.46 20.76
CA GLY A 259 -5.09 3.41 21.82
C GLY A 259 -4.59 4.82 21.54
N ILE A 260 -4.71 5.28 20.29
CA ILE A 260 -4.28 6.61 19.83
C ILE A 260 -5.49 7.28 19.16
N GLY A 261 -6.01 8.33 19.76
CA GLY A 261 -7.04 9.20 19.19
C GLY A 261 -6.47 10.52 18.70
N HIS A 262 -5.44 11.04 19.38
CA HIS A 262 -4.79 12.31 19.05
C HIS A 262 -3.30 12.14 18.74
N VAL A 263 -2.89 12.60 17.57
CA VAL A 263 -1.49 12.65 17.12
C VAL A 263 -1.00 14.10 17.16
N HIS A 264 0.09 14.35 17.86
CA HIS A 264 0.76 15.65 17.85
C HIS A 264 2.04 15.56 17.01
N VAL A 265 2.17 16.38 15.97
CA VAL A 265 3.34 16.38 15.08
C VAL A 265 4.13 17.67 15.30
N VAL A 266 5.42 17.56 15.60
CA VAL A 266 6.31 18.71 15.77
C VAL A 266 7.24 18.84 14.57
N GLY A 267 7.15 19.97 13.86
CA GLY A 267 7.82 20.26 12.60
C GLY A 267 6.83 20.26 11.43
N ALA A 268 6.53 21.43 10.87
CA ALA A 268 5.60 21.62 9.76
C ALA A 268 6.28 21.69 8.39
N GLY A 269 7.52 21.18 8.30
CA GLY A 269 8.21 20.96 7.04
C GLY A 269 7.47 19.99 6.12
N VAL A 270 8.13 19.56 5.04
CA VAL A 270 7.52 18.65 4.05
C VAL A 270 7.05 17.35 4.71
N MET A 271 7.91 16.68 5.48
CA MET A 271 7.59 15.39 6.10
C MET A 271 6.54 15.51 7.19
N GLY A 272 6.76 16.36 8.20
CA GLY A 272 5.81 16.46 9.31
C GLY A 272 4.43 16.96 8.88
N GLY A 273 4.36 17.91 7.95
CA GLY A 273 3.10 18.34 7.34
C GLY A 273 2.36 17.21 6.61
N ASP A 274 3.09 16.40 5.83
CA ASP A 274 2.51 15.27 5.08
C ASP A 274 2.07 14.11 6.01
N ILE A 275 2.83 13.84 7.09
CA ILE A 275 2.46 12.88 8.14
C ILE A 275 1.18 13.35 8.83
N ALA A 276 1.12 14.61 9.25
CA ALA A 276 -0.03 15.20 9.92
C ALA A 276 -1.28 15.14 9.03
N ALA A 277 -1.15 15.55 7.76
CA ALA A 277 -2.22 15.48 6.77
C ALA A 277 -2.70 14.04 6.55
N TRP A 278 -1.79 13.08 6.45
CA TRP A 278 -2.15 11.68 6.25
C TRP A 278 -2.89 11.09 7.45
N CYS A 279 -2.44 11.39 8.68
CA CYS A 279 -3.13 10.94 9.89
C CYS A 279 -4.55 11.53 9.98
N ALA A 280 -4.72 12.83 9.70
CA ALA A 280 -6.03 13.48 9.69
C ALA A 280 -6.97 12.90 8.60
N LEU A 281 -6.42 12.60 7.42
CA LEU A 281 -7.15 11.91 6.34
C LEU A 281 -7.64 10.52 6.75
N ARG A 282 -6.92 9.86 7.66
CA ARG A 282 -7.25 8.52 8.20
C ARG A 282 -8.15 8.56 9.43
N GLY A 283 -8.57 9.74 9.87
CA GLY A 283 -9.59 9.90 10.89
C GLY A 283 -9.09 10.22 12.29
N PHE A 284 -7.80 10.48 12.46
CA PHE A 284 -7.20 10.87 13.73
C PHE A 284 -7.34 12.39 13.95
N GLU A 285 -7.53 12.83 15.19
CA GLU A 285 -7.31 14.23 15.54
C GLU A 285 -5.81 14.50 15.47
N VAL A 286 -5.42 15.64 14.88
CA VAL A 286 -4.02 15.98 14.66
C VAL A 286 -3.76 17.44 15.00
N THR A 287 -2.75 17.68 15.82
CA THR A 287 -2.19 19.02 16.03
C THR A 287 -0.81 19.10 15.39
N LEU A 288 -0.55 20.18 14.65
CA LEU A 288 0.70 20.42 13.93
C LEU A 288 1.40 21.65 14.50
N GLN A 289 2.55 21.43 15.12
CA GLN A 289 3.36 22.47 15.75
C GLN A 289 4.56 22.84 14.87
N ASP A 290 4.86 24.13 14.81
CA ASP A 290 6.15 24.68 14.38
C ASP A 290 6.36 26.02 15.11
N ARG A 291 7.53 26.65 14.96
CA ARG A 291 7.95 27.86 15.70
C ARG A 291 7.02 29.05 15.47
N GLU A 292 6.44 29.15 14.27
CA GLU A 292 5.58 30.26 13.85
C GLU A 292 4.55 29.78 12.82
N MET A 293 3.39 30.46 12.74
CA MET A 293 2.32 30.09 11.82
C MET A 293 2.75 30.12 10.35
N LYS A 294 3.74 30.95 9.97
CA LYS A 294 4.28 31.01 8.61
C LYS A 294 4.90 29.69 8.14
N TYR A 295 5.35 28.83 9.06
CA TYR A 295 5.86 27.49 8.75
C TYR A 295 4.74 26.43 8.74
N VAL A 296 3.69 26.63 9.53
CA VAL A 296 2.54 25.72 9.62
C VAL A 296 1.58 25.90 8.44
N GLN A 297 1.29 27.13 8.03
CA GLN A 297 0.30 27.44 6.99
C GLN A 297 0.56 26.70 5.66
N PRO A 298 1.81 26.67 5.12
CA PRO A 298 2.08 25.92 3.89
C PRO A 298 1.77 24.43 3.99
N ALA A 299 1.93 23.82 5.17
CA ALA A 299 1.57 22.41 5.38
C ALA A 299 0.05 22.21 5.37
N LEU A 300 -0.71 23.12 5.99
CA LEU A 300 -2.17 23.09 5.95
C LEU A 300 -2.72 23.26 4.52
N ASP A 301 -2.11 24.13 3.72
CA ASP A 301 -2.51 24.35 2.33
C ASP A 301 -2.27 23.09 1.47
N ARG A 302 -1.11 22.44 1.64
CA ARG A 302 -0.83 21.14 1.01
C ARG A 302 -1.81 20.06 1.47
N ALA A 303 -2.15 20.03 2.76
CA ALA A 303 -3.13 19.09 3.31
C ALA A 303 -4.51 19.28 2.68
N ARG A 304 -4.98 20.53 2.54
CA ARG A 304 -6.23 20.87 1.85
C ARG A 304 -6.23 20.34 0.41
N ALA A 305 -5.19 20.63 -0.36
CA ALA A 305 -5.07 20.16 -1.74
C ALA A 305 -5.07 18.62 -1.82
N LEU A 306 -4.41 17.94 -0.88
CA LEU A 306 -4.45 16.47 -0.77
C LEU A 306 -5.87 15.97 -0.49
N PHE A 307 -6.59 16.59 0.44
CA PHE A 307 -7.95 16.20 0.82
C PHE A 307 -8.94 16.41 -0.32
N GLU A 308 -8.90 17.56 -0.99
CA GLU A 308 -9.72 17.86 -2.17
C GLU A 308 -9.50 16.80 -3.26
N LYS A 309 -8.24 16.47 -3.55
CA LYS A 309 -7.87 15.46 -4.55
C LYS A 309 -8.35 14.04 -4.19
N LYS A 310 -8.28 13.64 -2.92
CA LYS A 310 -8.57 12.27 -2.47
C LYS A 310 -10.05 12.05 -2.14
N LEU A 311 -10.70 13.02 -1.51
CA LEU A 311 -12.05 12.89 -0.94
C LEU A 311 -13.14 13.42 -1.88
N LYS A 312 -12.80 14.35 -2.77
CA LYS A 312 -13.62 14.89 -3.87
C LYS A 312 -14.87 15.69 -3.49
N THR A 313 -15.50 15.43 -2.34
CA THR A 313 -16.75 16.11 -1.94
C THR A 313 -16.59 16.88 -0.62
N PRO A 314 -17.25 18.05 -0.45
CA PRO A 314 -17.12 18.88 0.75
C PRO A 314 -17.45 18.16 2.05
N GLU A 315 -18.44 17.26 2.04
CA GLU A 315 -18.91 16.52 3.23
C GLU A 315 -17.82 15.58 3.76
N ARG A 316 -16.90 15.15 2.89
CA ARG A 316 -15.75 14.32 3.27
C ARG A 316 -14.53 15.17 3.57
N ILE A 317 -14.32 16.26 2.83
CA ILE A 317 -13.18 17.17 2.98
C ILE A 317 -13.24 17.93 4.31
N ASN A 318 -14.40 18.49 4.65
CA ASN A 318 -14.54 19.35 5.83
C ASN A 318 -14.20 18.63 7.15
N PRO A 319 -14.65 17.37 7.38
CA PRO A 319 -14.19 16.61 8.55
C PRO A 319 -12.68 16.36 8.58
N ALA A 320 -12.04 16.10 7.44
CA ALA A 320 -10.59 15.89 7.39
C ALA A 320 -9.82 17.19 7.70
N LEU A 321 -10.30 18.33 7.18
CA LEU A 321 -9.76 19.65 7.52
C LEU A 321 -9.93 19.97 9.01
N ALA A 322 -11.10 19.70 9.58
CA ALA A 322 -11.39 19.98 10.98
C ALA A 322 -10.50 19.19 11.96
N ARG A 323 -10.03 18.00 11.56
CA ARG A 323 -9.12 17.17 12.35
C ARG A 323 -7.70 17.71 12.42
N LEU A 324 -7.24 18.48 11.42
CA LEU A 324 -5.87 18.99 11.35
C LEU A 324 -5.81 20.43 11.83
N LYS A 325 -5.27 20.65 13.02
CA LYS A 325 -5.23 21.96 13.69
C LYS A 325 -3.80 22.47 13.79
N ALA A 326 -3.57 23.74 13.48
CA ALA A 326 -2.31 24.41 13.79
C ALA A 326 -2.18 24.60 15.31
N ASP A 327 -0.97 24.41 15.82
CA ASP A 327 -0.68 24.54 17.24
C ASP A 327 0.76 25.06 17.47
N VAL A 328 0.99 26.34 17.17
CA VAL A 328 2.31 26.98 17.31
C VAL A 328 2.82 26.93 18.76
N GLU A 329 1.92 27.06 19.73
CA GLU A 329 2.25 27.06 21.16
C GLU A 329 2.48 25.64 21.74
N GLY A 330 2.18 24.60 20.96
CA GLY A 330 2.31 23.20 21.37
C GLY A 330 1.34 22.81 22.49
N LYS A 331 0.16 23.42 22.59
CA LYS A 331 -0.85 23.10 23.62
C LYS A 331 -1.37 21.68 23.51
N GLY A 332 -1.36 21.11 22.31
CA GLY A 332 -1.79 19.76 21.98
C GLY A 332 -0.94 18.65 22.60
N VAL A 333 0.32 18.93 22.98
CA VAL A 333 1.23 17.96 23.60
C VAL A 333 0.57 17.28 24.82
N ALA A 334 -0.11 18.04 25.68
CA ALA A 334 -0.70 17.53 26.91
C ALA A 334 -1.85 16.53 26.73
N GLY A 335 -2.47 16.50 25.56
CA GLY A 335 -3.55 15.58 25.23
C GLY A 335 -3.18 14.58 24.13
N ALA A 336 -1.91 14.47 23.75
CA ALA A 336 -1.49 13.61 22.65
C ALA A 336 -1.26 12.17 23.14
N ASP A 337 -1.80 11.19 22.42
CA ASP A 337 -1.52 9.77 22.66
C ASP A 337 -0.25 9.31 21.94
N LEU A 338 0.13 10.04 20.89
CA LEU A 338 1.35 9.86 20.10
C LEU A 338 1.91 11.22 19.71
N LEU A 339 3.15 11.50 20.10
CA LEU A 339 3.93 12.63 19.57
C LEU A 339 4.88 12.12 18.49
N ILE A 340 4.90 12.78 17.33
CA ILE A 340 5.85 12.50 16.24
C ILE A 340 6.72 13.74 16.02
N GLU A 341 8.01 13.60 16.28
CA GLU A 341 9.02 14.59 15.94
C GLU A 341 9.44 14.43 14.47
N ALA A 342 9.38 15.53 13.72
CA ALA A 342 9.78 15.65 12.32
C ALA A 342 10.46 17.00 12.02
N ILE A 343 11.30 17.47 12.95
CA ILE A 343 12.16 18.65 12.78
C ILE A 343 13.41 18.29 11.96
N TYR A 344 14.21 19.29 11.63
CA TYR A 344 15.43 19.13 10.86
C TYR A 344 16.43 18.14 11.51
N GLU A 345 17.28 17.54 10.69
CA GLU A 345 18.14 16.42 11.09
C GLU A 345 19.37 16.90 11.89
N ASN A 346 19.16 17.19 13.17
CA ASN A 346 20.20 17.56 14.12
C ASN A 346 19.92 16.93 15.49
N ALA A 347 20.86 16.14 16.01
CA ALA A 347 20.68 15.37 17.24
C ALA A 347 20.37 16.27 18.45
N GLN A 348 21.16 17.32 18.66
CA GLN A 348 20.98 18.25 19.78
C GLN A 348 19.59 18.92 19.76
N ALA A 349 19.15 19.42 18.60
CA ALA A 349 17.84 20.05 18.47
C ALA A 349 16.69 19.08 18.77
N LYS A 350 16.81 17.83 18.34
CA LYS A 350 15.82 16.77 18.62
C LYS A 350 15.79 16.42 20.09
N GLN A 351 16.96 16.24 20.71
CA GLN A 351 17.11 15.99 22.14
C GLN A 351 16.56 17.15 23.00
N ASP A 352 16.82 18.40 22.62
CA ASP A 352 16.26 19.59 23.27
C ASP A 352 14.73 19.58 23.23
N LEU A 353 14.15 19.21 22.07
CA LEU A 353 12.71 19.07 21.92
C LEU A 353 12.15 17.97 22.82
N TYR A 354 12.80 16.80 22.91
CA TYR A 354 12.33 15.70 23.76
C TYR A 354 12.30 16.11 25.23
N ARG A 355 13.39 16.75 25.72
CA ARG A 355 13.46 17.26 27.09
C ARG A 355 12.35 18.26 27.42
N ALA A 356 11.93 19.07 26.45
CA ALA A 356 10.87 20.05 26.64
C ALA A 356 9.44 19.47 26.51
N ALA A 357 9.24 18.51 25.59
CA ALA A 357 7.92 17.99 25.25
C ALA A 357 7.50 16.79 26.10
N GLU A 358 8.43 15.88 26.41
CA GLU A 358 8.13 14.63 27.11
C GLU A 358 7.47 14.83 28.49
N PRO A 359 7.92 15.77 29.35
CA PRO A 359 7.28 16.00 30.66
C PRO A 359 5.83 16.48 30.57
N ARG A 360 5.42 16.98 29.40
CA ARG A 360 4.07 17.47 29.15
C ARG A 360 3.18 16.37 28.55
N LEU A 361 3.74 15.27 28.06
CA LEU A 361 2.98 14.18 27.47
C LEU A 361 2.27 13.36 28.58
N PRO A 362 1.08 12.82 28.30
CA PRO A 362 0.47 11.79 29.17
C PRO A 362 1.42 10.61 29.43
N GLU A 363 1.30 9.97 30.60
CA GLU A 363 2.16 8.83 31.00
C GLU A 363 2.09 7.64 30.03
N SER A 364 0.94 7.44 29.36
CA SER A 364 0.71 6.37 28.40
C SER A 364 1.04 6.74 26.94
N ALA A 365 1.44 7.99 26.66
CA ALA A 365 1.65 8.45 25.29
C ALA A 365 2.93 7.89 24.68
N LEU A 366 2.95 7.64 23.37
CA LEU A 366 4.19 7.28 22.66
C LEU A 366 4.94 8.54 22.24
N LEU A 367 6.27 8.52 22.35
CA LEU A 367 7.15 9.52 21.74
C LEU A 367 7.85 8.87 20.55
N ALA A 368 7.65 9.40 19.36
CA ALA A 368 8.25 8.87 18.15
C ALA A 368 9.08 9.93 17.41
N THR A 369 10.17 9.50 16.77
CA THR A 369 10.95 10.34 15.85
C THR A 369 10.85 9.83 14.42
N ASN A 370 10.77 10.75 13.45
CA ASN A 370 10.88 10.49 12.01
C ASN A 370 12.33 10.69 11.49
N THR A 371 13.34 10.65 12.37
CA THR A 371 14.75 10.68 11.93
C THR A 371 15.03 9.62 10.86
N SER A 372 15.89 9.93 9.90
CA SER A 372 16.21 9.10 8.74
C SER A 372 17.62 8.50 8.78
N SER A 373 18.50 9.06 9.61
CA SER A 373 19.91 8.63 9.67
C SER A 373 20.51 8.58 11.08
N ILE A 374 20.02 9.38 12.03
CA ILE A 374 20.57 9.44 13.39
C ILE A 374 20.20 8.16 14.17
N ALA A 375 21.17 7.58 14.85
CA ALA A 375 20.96 6.39 15.66
C ALA A 375 20.02 6.69 16.85
N LEU A 376 19.02 5.83 17.07
CA LEU A 376 18.05 6.06 18.14
C LEU A 376 18.66 5.97 19.54
N VAL A 377 19.75 5.22 19.70
CA VAL A 377 20.44 5.08 20.98
C VAL A 377 21.00 6.43 21.46
N GLU A 378 21.49 7.25 20.54
CA GLU A 378 21.95 8.63 20.81
C GLU A 378 20.77 9.54 21.18
N LEU A 379 19.69 9.52 20.41
CA LEU A 379 18.50 10.33 20.67
C LEU A 379 17.81 9.97 21.99
N ARG A 380 17.82 8.69 22.34
CA ARG A 380 17.23 8.15 23.58
C ARG A 380 17.85 8.74 24.84
N GLU A 381 19.09 9.21 24.81
CA GLU A 381 19.78 9.74 26.00
C GLU A 381 19.06 10.95 26.61
N ALA A 382 18.31 11.70 25.81
CA ALA A 382 17.53 12.86 26.25
C ALA A 382 16.10 12.52 26.68
N VAL A 383 15.72 11.24 26.69
CA VAL A 383 14.36 10.76 26.96
C VAL A 383 14.29 10.10 28.35
N GLN A 384 13.36 10.54 29.18
CA GLN A 384 13.14 10.07 30.56
C GLN A 384 12.47 8.69 30.60
N HIS A 385 11.53 8.42 29.68
CA HIS A 385 10.79 7.16 29.59
C HIS A 385 11.11 6.41 28.28
N PRO A 386 12.31 5.83 28.15
CA PRO A 386 12.72 5.20 26.90
C PRO A 386 11.83 4.01 26.49
N ALA A 387 11.14 3.37 27.43
CA ALA A 387 10.19 2.28 27.15
C ALA A 387 9.07 2.64 26.15
N ARG A 388 8.78 3.92 25.95
CA ARG A 388 7.75 4.45 25.05
C ARG A 388 8.32 5.33 23.93
N PHE A 389 9.64 5.25 23.72
CA PHE A 389 10.37 5.95 22.67
C PHE A 389 10.84 5.01 21.56
N LEU A 390 10.46 5.33 20.33
CA LEU A 390 10.77 4.54 19.12
C LEU A 390 10.86 5.43 17.88
N GLY A 391 11.33 4.87 16.77
CA GLY A 391 11.30 5.56 15.48
C GLY A 391 10.07 5.17 14.67
N LEU A 392 9.42 6.17 14.07
CA LEU A 392 8.43 5.99 13.01
C LEU A 392 8.99 6.64 11.75
N HIS A 393 9.83 5.93 11.02
CA HIS A 393 10.48 6.48 9.84
C HIS A 393 9.58 6.29 8.60
N TYR A 394 9.00 7.42 8.16
CA TYR A 394 8.17 7.53 6.96
C TYR A 394 9.01 7.89 5.73
N PHE A 395 8.53 7.50 4.55
CA PHE A 395 9.17 7.81 3.27
C PHE A 395 8.38 8.83 2.47
N ASN A 396 9.08 9.78 1.86
CA ASN A 396 8.48 10.81 1.00
C ASN A 396 8.18 10.25 -0.41
N PRO A 397 6.99 10.50 -1.00
CA PRO A 397 5.81 11.14 -0.41
C PRO A 397 4.98 10.21 0.48
N VAL A 398 4.59 10.71 1.65
CA VAL A 398 3.86 9.92 2.66
C VAL A 398 2.56 9.36 2.07
N ALA A 399 1.84 10.09 1.22
CA ALA A 399 0.60 9.58 0.62
C ALA A 399 0.79 8.44 -0.41
N LEU A 400 2.01 8.19 -0.89
CA LEU A 400 2.33 7.20 -1.92
C LEU A 400 3.14 6.03 -1.36
N MET A 401 4.07 6.28 -0.44
CA MET A 401 4.94 5.26 0.11
C MET A 401 4.21 4.43 1.18
N PRO A 402 4.07 3.11 1.02
CA PRO A 402 3.28 2.30 1.94
C PRO A 402 4.04 1.92 3.21
N LEU A 403 5.37 1.83 3.16
CA LEU A 403 6.19 1.37 4.27
C LEU A 403 6.37 2.44 5.35
N VAL A 404 6.44 2.01 6.61
CA VAL A 404 6.99 2.78 7.74
C VAL A 404 7.93 1.84 8.50
N GLU A 405 9.16 2.27 8.75
CA GLU A 405 10.07 1.51 9.61
C GLU A 405 9.78 1.82 11.08
N ILE A 406 9.50 0.79 11.87
CA ILE A 406 9.34 0.88 13.33
C ILE A 406 10.70 0.61 13.93
N VAL A 407 11.42 1.69 14.24
CA VAL A 407 12.83 1.59 14.63
C VAL A 407 12.93 1.36 16.14
N ARG A 408 13.58 0.26 16.52
CA ARG A 408 13.76 -0.17 17.91
C ARG A 408 15.03 0.44 18.50
N GLN A 409 14.98 0.71 19.80
CA GLN A 409 16.15 0.94 20.65
C GLN A 409 16.17 -0.09 21.78
N ASP A 410 17.29 -0.18 22.48
CA ASP A 410 17.66 -1.24 23.43
C ASP A 410 16.73 -1.39 24.66
N ARG A 411 15.94 -0.36 24.97
CA ARG A 411 15.03 -0.25 26.11
C ARG A 411 13.56 -0.10 25.71
N LEU A 412 13.20 -0.32 24.44
CA LEU A 412 11.81 -0.19 23.97
C LEU A 412 10.95 -1.29 24.57
N ASP A 413 9.80 -0.93 25.15
CA ASP A 413 8.84 -1.93 25.63
C ASP A 413 8.12 -2.60 24.43
N PRO A 414 8.03 -3.95 24.40
CA PRO A 414 7.32 -4.65 23.34
C PRO A 414 5.84 -4.27 23.18
N ALA A 415 5.16 -3.80 24.23
CA ALA A 415 3.78 -3.34 24.10
C ALA A 415 3.71 -1.97 23.39
N SER A 416 4.65 -1.06 23.65
CA SER A 416 4.81 0.18 22.87
C SER A 416 5.06 -0.09 21.39
N GLU A 417 5.93 -1.06 21.07
CA GLU A 417 6.17 -1.48 19.68
C GLU A 417 4.87 -2.00 19.03
N LYS A 418 4.12 -2.86 19.72
CA LYS A 418 2.83 -3.38 19.22
C LYS A 418 1.79 -2.29 19.00
N ARG A 419 1.73 -1.27 19.87
CA ARG A 419 0.87 -0.11 19.68
C ARG A 419 1.26 0.69 18.43
N ALA A 420 2.56 0.91 18.20
CA ALA A 420 3.05 1.57 17.00
C ALA A 420 2.74 0.76 15.71
N LEU A 421 2.93 -0.56 15.76
CA LEU A 421 2.54 -1.47 14.67
C LEU A 421 1.03 -1.37 14.36
N ALA A 422 0.19 -1.37 15.41
CA ALA A 422 -1.26 -1.22 15.28
C ALA A 422 -1.66 0.16 14.71
N PHE A 423 -0.97 1.22 15.13
CA PHE A 423 -1.18 2.58 14.64
C PHE A 423 -0.84 2.70 13.14
N CYS A 424 0.33 2.23 12.71
CA CYS A 424 0.71 2.25 11.30
C CYS A 424 -0.29 1.51 10.42
N LYS A 425 -0.80 0.36 10.89
CA LYS A 425 -1.89 -0.35 10.21
C LYS A 425 -3.16 0.50 10.11
N ALA A 426 -3.56 1.18 11.18
CA ALA A 426 -4.76 2.02 11.21
C ALA A 426 -4.68 3.22 10.25
N ILE A 427 -3.48 3.72 9.97
CA ILE A 427 -3.25 4.76 8.94
C ILE A 427 -2.96 4.19 7.53
N ASP A 428 -3.31 2.93 7.26
CA ASP A 428 -3.06 2.22 5.99
C ASP A 428 -1.57 2.19 5.58
N LYS A 429 -0.67 2.02 6.55
CA LYS A 429 0.76 1.79 6.34
C LYS A 429 1.15 0.34 6.63
N LEU A 430 2.26 -0.06 6.05
CA LEU A 430 2.91 -1.35 6.26
C LEU A 430 4.08 -1.14 7.22
N PRO A 431 3.93 -1.48 8.50
CA PRO A 431 5.03 -1.32 9.44
C PRO A 431 6.04 -2.46 9.27
N VAL A 432 7.32 -2.14 9.28
CA VAL A 432 8.41 -3.13 9.38
C VAL A 432 9.27 -2.82 10.60
N PRO A 433 9.33 -3.70 11.61
CA PRO A 433 10.25 -3.55 12.72
C PRO A 433 11.70 -3.65 12.26
N VAL A 434 12.52 -2.71 12.69
CA VAL A 434 13.95 -2.66 12.37
C VAL A 434 14.77 -2.27 13.60
N ALA A 435 16.03 -2.69 13.66
CA ALA A 435 16.98 -2.21 14.66
C ALA A 435 17.37 -0.75 14.41
N GLY A 436 17.66 0.00 15.47
CA GLY A 436 18.11 1.40 15.43
C GLY A 436 19.56 1.60 15.01
N THR A 437 20.06 0.79 14.07
CA THR A 437 21.38 0.99 13.44
C THR A 437 21.36 2.20 12.51
N PRO A 438 22.49 2.89 12.26
CA PRO A 438 22.55 4.00 11.32
C PRO A 438 21.90 3.65 9.96
N GLY A 439 20.93 4.46 9.52
CA GLY A 439 20.23 4.27 8.24
C GLY A 439 19.23 3.11 8.19
N PHE A 440 19.00 2.44 9.31
CA PHE A 440 18.02 1.37 9.51
C PHE A 440 18.15 0.26 8.47
N LEU A 441 17.06 -0.16 7.81
CA LEU A 441 17.10 -1.15 6.74
C LEU A 441 17.13 -0.48 5.36
N VAL A 442 16.19 0.43 5.08
CA VAL A 442 15.99 0.95 3.72
C VAL A 442 17.14 1.86 3.29
N ASN A 443 17.49 2.89 4.09
CA ASN A 443 18.53 3.85 3.69
C ASN A 443 19.91 3.18 3.69
N ARG A 444 20.19 2.33 4.68
CA ARG A 444 21.43 1.55 4.78
C ARG A 444 21.69 0.72 3.53
N THR A 445 20.69 0.01 3.03
CA THR A 445 20.84 -0.86 1.84
C THR A 445 20.79 -0.09 0.52
N LEU A 446 20.07 1.03 0.47
CA LEU A 446 19.97 1.86 -0.74
C LEU A 446 21.22 2.70 -1.00
N MET A 447 21.94 3.11 0.06
CA MET A 447 23.10 3.98 -0.05
C MET A 447 24.23 3.38 -0.93
N PRO A 448 24.70 2.13 -0.73
CA PRO A 448 25.71 1.53 -1.61
C PRO A 448 25.32 1.53 -3.09
N TYR A 449 24.04 1.30 -3.40
CA TYR A 449 23.49 1.34 -4.76
C TYR A 449 23.54 2.74 -5.39
N MET A 450 23.20 3.79 -4.62
CA MET A 450 23.28 5.16 -5.12
C MET A 450 24.73 5.64 -5.28
N LEU A 451 25.59 5.36 -4.29
CA LEU A 451 26.99 5.76 -4.35
C LEU A 451 27.71 5.06 -5.51
N GLU A 452 27.44 3.76 -5.75
CA GLU A 452 28.08 3.07 -6.87
C GLU A 452 27.61 3.57 -8.23
N ALA A 453 26.34 3.96 -8.36
CA ALA A 453 25.86 4.62 -9.58
C ALA A 453 26.56 5.97 -9.81
N ALA A 454 26.76 6.77 -8.77
CA ALA A 454 27.50 8.03 -8.87
C ALA A 454 28.98 7.81 -9.23
N ARG A 455 29.63 6.75 -8.72
CA ARG A 455 31.00 6.37 -9.14
C ARG A 455 31.05 5.95 -10.61
N ALA A 456 30.14 5.08 -11.03
CA ALA A 456 30.02 4.68 -12.43
C ALA A 456 29.82 5.89 -13.37
N TYR A 457 29.03 6.88 -12.94
CA TYR A 457 28.85 8.13 -13.66
C TYR A 457 30.15 8.96 -13.71
N ALA A 458 30.85 9.11 -12.59
CA ALA A 458 32.13 9.83 -12.52
C ALA A 458 33.22 9.16 -13.38
N GLU A 459 33.16 7.83 -13.54
CA GLU A 459 34.03 7.06 -14.45
C GLU A 459 33.63 7.17 -15.93
N GLY A 460 32.62 7.99 -16.27
CA GLY A 460 32.23 8.31 -17.63
C GLY A 460 31.12 7.43 -18.21
N ILE A 461 30.48 6.56 -17.42
CA ILE A 461 29.32 5.80 -17.90
C ILE A 461 28.11 6.74 -18.00
N PRO A 462 27.46 6.89 -19.17
CA PRO A 462 26.36 7.82 -19.32
C PRO A 462 25.20 7.50 -18.35
N ALA A 463 24.70 8.51 -17.63
CA ALA A 463 23.61 8.33 -16.66
C ALA A 463 22.39 7.55 -17.21
N PRO A 464 21.90 7.80 -18.46
CA PRO A 464 20.78 7.02 -19.00
C PRO A 464 21.08 5.52 -19.16
N VAL A 465 22.34 5.13 -19.34
CA VAL A 465 22.78 3.73 -19.43
C VAL A 465 22.73 3.08 -18.05
N ILE A 466 23.25 3.75 -17.02
CA ILE A 466 23.18 3.30 -15.62
C ILE A 466 21.72 3.11 -15.19
N ASP A 467 20.87 4.11 -15.43
CA ASP A 467 19.43 4.05 -15.15
C ASP A 467 18.72 2.93 -15.93
N LYS A 468 19.16 2.65 -17.16
CA LYS A 468 18.60 1.58 -17.97
C LYS A 468 19.00 0.21 -17.42
N ALA A 469 20.21 0.05 -16.87
CA ALA A 469 20.64 -1.19 -16.24
C ALA A 469 19.76 -1.54 -15.02
N ALA A 470 19.54 -0.59 -14.10
CA ALA A 470 18.67 -0.82 -12.94
C ALA A 470 17.20 -1.08 -13.32
N ARG A 471 16.66 -0.34 -14.30
CA ARG A 471 15.29 -0.60 -14.80
C ARG A 471 15.18 -1.93 -15.54
N LYS A 472 16.23 -2.35 -16.25
CA LYS A 472 16.33 -3.68 -16.87
C LYS A 472 16.35 -4.77 -15.80
N PHE A 473 17.04 -4.57 -14.68
CA PHE A 473 16.99 -5.48 -13.54
C PHE A 473 15.58 -5.59 -12.96
N GLY A 474 14.86 -4.47 -12.88
CA GLY A 474 13.46 -4.41 -12.46
C GLY A 474 13.09 -3.29 -11.51
N MET A 475 14.02 -2.37 -11.21
CA MET A 475 13.77 -1.22 -10.35
C MET A 475 12.78 -0.24 -11.00
N PRO A 476 11.92 0.45 -10.22
CA PRO A 476 10.93 1.39 -10.75
C PRO A 476 11.57 2.65 -11.34
N MET A 477 12.71 3.06 -10.79
CA MET A 477 13.48 4.24 -11.17
C MET A 477 14.97 3.86 -11.17
N GLY A 478 15.74 4.46 -12.09
CA GLY A 478 17.19 4.29 -12.10
C GLY A 478 17.87 5.06 -10.95
N PRO A 479 19.08 4.66 -10.52
CA PRO A 479 19.73 5.24 -9.35
C PRO A 479 20.09 6.72 -9.53
N ILE A 480 20.43 7.15 -10.75
CA ILE A 480 20.82 8.55 -11.00
C ILE A 480 19.57 9.45 -10.94
N GLU A 481 18.49 9.03 -11.60
CA GLU A 481 17.20 9.72 -11.51
C GLU A 481 16.65 9.73 -10.08
N LEU A 482 16.85 8.65 -9.33
CA LEU A 482 16.46 8.55 -7.93
C LEU A 482 17.24 9.52 -7.04
N ALA A 483 18.56 9.59 -7.18
CA ALA A 483 19.41 10.52 -6.43
C ALA A 483 19.00 11.99 -6.67
N ASP A 484 18.74 12.36 -7.93
CA ASP A 484 18.22 13.68 -8.27
C ASP A 484 16.81 13.95 -7.70
N THR A 485 15.96 12.93 -7.62
CA THR A 485 14.58 13.06 -7.12
C THR A 485 14.55 13.24 -5.60
N VAL A 486 15.39 12.49 -4.88
CA VAL A 486 15.54 12.60 -3.42
C VAL A 486 16.23 13.93 -3.06
N GLY A 487 17.26 14.28 -3.82
CA GLY A 487 18.06 15.48 -3.63
C GLY A 487 19.51 15.14 -3.29
N LEU A 488 20.46 15.76 -3.99
CA LEU A 488 21.88 15.45 -3.84
C LEU A 488 22.47 15.94 -2.50
N ASP A 489 21.88 16.97 -1.90
CA ASP A 489 22.23 17.43 -0.56
C ASP A 489 21.78 16.43 0.52
N VAL A 490 20.60 15.83 0.36
CA VAL A 490 20.14 14.75 1.23
C VAL A 490 21.03 13.52 1.05
N ALA A 491 21.35 13.14 -0.19
CA ALA A 491 22.27 12.04 -0.48
C ALA A 491 23.66 12.27 0.12
N ALA A 492 24.18 13.50 0.06
CA ALA A 492 25.45 13.88 0.67
C ALA A 492 25.38 13.83 2.21
N SER A 493 24.32 14.36 2.82
CA SER A 493 24.14 14.36 4.28
C SER A 493 24.01 12.93 4.83
N VAL A 494 23.14 12.11 4.25
CA VAL A 494 22.99 10.70 4.68
C VAL A 494 24.25 9.90 4.34
N GLY A 495 24.93 10.22 3.23
CA GLY A 495 26.19 9.61 2.85
C GLY A 495 27.33 9.92 3.84
N ALA A 496 27.35 11.11 4.43
CA ALA A 496 28.35 11.50 5.43
C ALA A 496 28.13 10.78 6.76
N GLU A 497 26.87 10.54 7.13
CA GLU A 497 26.49 9.78 8.32
C GLU A 497 26.78 8.28 8.16
N LEU A 498 26.35 7.68 7.05
CA LEU A 498 26.45 6.24 6.82
C LEU A 498 27.78 5.79 6.24
N GLY A 499 28.51 6.68 5.57
CA GLY A 499 29.78 6.37 4.91
C GLY A 499 30.81 5.75 5.86
N PRO A 500 31.10 6.37 7.02
CA PRO A 500 32.02 5.81 8.01
C PRO A 500 31.57 4.44 8.53
N PHE A 501 30.27 4.28 8.80
CA PHE A 501 29.69 3.01 9.27
C PHE A 501 29.79 1.90 8.21
N LEU A 502 29.59 2.23 6.93
CA LEU A 502 29.61 1.27 5.83
C LEU A 502 31.01 1.07 5.23
N GLY A 503 31.99 1.90 5.58
CA GLY A 503 33.30 1.96 4.93
C GLY A 503 33.21 2.43 3.47
N LEU A 504 32.36 3.42 3.19
CA LEU A 504 32.10 3.93 1.85
C LEU A 504 32.31 5.46 1.78
N ASP A 505 33.10 5.90 0.82
CA ASP A 505 33.30 7.33 0.56
C ASP A 505 32.22 7.90 -0.36
N ILE A 506 31.85 9.16 -0.14
CA ILE A 506 30.93 9.89 -1.03
C ILE A 506 31.69 10.28 -2.30
N PRO A 507 31.21 9.91 -3.50
CA PRO A 507 31.85 10.33 -4.75
C PRO A 507 31.85 11.86 -4.89
N PRO A 508 32.97 12.49 -5.34
CA PRO A 508 33.08 13.94 -5.46
C PRO A 508 31.94 14.59 -6.25
N ALA A 509 31.45 13.92 -7.30
CA ALA A 509 30.35 14.38 -8.13
C ALA A 509 29.07 14.72 -7.33
N ILE A 510 28.76 13.96 -6.27
CA ILE A 510 27.58 14.25 -5.41
C ILE A 510 27.84 15.53 -4.61
N ALA A 511 29.01 15.64 -3.98
CA ALA A 511 29.36 16.78 -3.14
C ALA A 511 29.46 18.09 -3.94
N GLU A 512 30.09 18.05 -5.13
CA GLU A 512 30.24 19.20 -6.03
C GLU A 512 28.89 19.72 -6.56
N LEU A 513 28.01 18.81 -6.99
CA LEU A 513 26.68 19.18 -7.47
C LEU A 513 25.81 19.72 -6.32
N ALA A 514 25.87 19.11 -5.14
CA ALA A 514 25.15 19.59 -3.96
C ALA A 514 25.62 20.99 -3.53
N GLY A 515 26.94 21.24 -3.51
CA GLY A 515 27.53 22.52 -3.13
C GLY A 515 27.29 23.65 -4.13
N SER A 516 27.06 23.34 -5.41
CA SER A 516 26.82 24.33 -6.47
C SER A 516 25.34 24.70 -6.69
N GLY A 517 24.45 24.34 -5.76
CA GLY A 517 23.01 24.62 -5.87
C GLY A 517 22.30 23.80 -6.95
N LYS A 518 22.91 22.72 -7.43
CA LYS A 518 22.35 21.77 -8.40
C LYS A 518 21.92 20.50 -7.68
N ARG A 519 20.99 20.62 -6.73
CA ARG A 519 20.64 19.51 -5.82
C ARG A 519 19.64 18.52 -6.43
N GLY A 520 19.42 18.52 -7.73
CA GLY A 520 18.51 17.63 -8.44
C GLY A 520 17.18 18.30 -8.83
N LYS A 521 16.09 17.53 -8.74
CA LYS A 521 14.76 17.92 -9.23
C LYS A 521 14.25 19.23 -8.64
N LYS A 522 14.57 19.51 -7.36
CA LYS A 522 14.09 20.69 -6.64
C LYS A 522 14.69 22.01 -7.14
N ASP A 523 15.90 21.98 -7.70
CA ASP A 523 16.57 23.15 -8.25
C ASP A 523 16.52 23.17 -9.79
N GLY A 524 15.80 22.22 -10.41
CA GLY A 524 15.76 22.10 -11.87
C GLY A 524 17.03 21.46 -12.47
N GLN A 525 18.03 21.11 -11.67
CA GLN A 525 19.30 20.56 -12.15
C GLN A 525 20.01 19.73 -11.08
N GLY A 526 20.55 18.58 -11.48
CA GLY A 526 21.48 17.72 -10.74
C GLY A 526 22.34 16.93 -11.72
N PHE A 527 22.34 15.61 -11.64
CA PHE A 527 22.89 14.74 -12.70
C PHE A 527 22.13 14.91 -14.03
N TYR A 528 20.82 15.13 -13.96
CA TYR A 528 19.99 15.52 -15.09
C TYR A 528 19.56 16.98 -15.00
N ARG A 529 19.20 17.57 -16.14
CA ARG A 529 18.37 18.78 -16.16
C ARG A 529 16.91 18.38 -15.99
N TRP A 530 16.15 19.15 -15.25
CA TRP A 530 14.75 18.87 -14.95
C TRP A 530 13.87 19.99 -15.53
N GLN A 531 12.85 19.60 -16.31
CA GLN A 531 11.86 20.50 -16.88
C GLN A 531 10.48 19.93 -16.63
N ASP A 532 9.56 20.73 -16.11
CA ASP A 532 8.19 20.32 -15.74
C ASP A 532 8.14 19.05 -14.87
N GLY A 533 9.12 18.93 -13.97
CA GLY A 533 9.25 17.81 -13.05
C GLY A 533 9.69 16.48 -13.70
N LYS A 534 10.19 16.51 -14.94
CA LYS A 534 10.73 15.33 -15.66
C LYS A 534 12.22 15.50 -15.96
N PRO A 535 13.01 14.41 -15.89
CA PRO A 535 14.42 14.46 -16.23
C PRO A 535 14.63 14.49 -17.76
N GLN A 536 15.45 15.42 -18.21
CA GLN A 536 15.91 15.52 -19.60
C GLN A 536 17.11 14.59 -19.77
N LYS A 537 16.86 13.38 -20.29
CA LYS A 537 17.90 12.36 -20.48
C LYS A 537 18.67 12.65 -21.79
N PRO A 538 19.99 12.91 -21.74
CA PRO A 538 20.77 13.18 -22.94
C PRO A 538 20.76 11.96 -23.87
N PRO A 539 20.86 12.18 -25.20
CA PRO A 539 21.01 11.08 -26.14
C PRO A 539 22.31 10.33 -25.83
N VAL A 540 22.24 9.01 -25.85
CA VAL A 540 23.41 8.14 -25.75
C VAL A 540 23.79 7.74 -27.17
N ASP A 541 25.09 7.71 -27.46
CA ASP A 541 25.61 7.19 -28.73
C ASP A 541 25.00 5.80 -29.01
N PRO A 542 24.32 5.59 -30.16
CA PRO A 542 23.78 4.29 -30.55
C PRO A 542 24.81 3.15 -30.57
N HIS A 543 26.10 3.47 -30.74
CA HIS A 543 27.21 2.53 -30.74
C HIS A 543 27.88 2.34 -29.36
N TYR A 544 27.40 3.05 -28.32
CA TYR A 544 27.92 2.89 -26.97
C TYR A 544 27.65 1.48 -26.45
N ILE A 545 28.72 0.77 -26.08
CA ILE A 545 28.65 -0.55 -25.45
C ILE A 545 28.79 -0.36 -23.95
N ALA A 546 27.73 -0.68 -23.21
CA ALA A 546 27.79 -0.67 -21.75
C ALA A 546 28.70 -1.81 -21.26
N PRO A 547 29.45 -1.62 -20.15
CA PRO A 547 30.19 -2.71 -19.54
C PRO A 547 29.26 -3.89 -19.23
N ASP A 548 29.69 -5.11 -19.55
CA ASP A 548 28.87 -6.32 -19.41
C ASP A 548 28.45 -6.60 -17.95
N ASP A 549 29.29 -6.17 -17.02
CA ASP A 549 29.08 -6.28 -15.58
C ASP A 549 28.30 -5.11 -14.98
N LEU A 550 27.84 -4.12 -15.76
CA LEU A 550 27.19 -2.92 -15.24
C LEU A 550 25.92 -3.24 -14.42
N GLU A 551 25.11 -4.22 -14.84
CA GLU A 551 23.91 -4.61 -14.08
C GLU A 551 24.29 -5.14 -12.68
N ASP A 552 25.30 -6.00 -12.60
CA ASP A 552 25.80 -6.55 -11.34
C ASP A 552 26.52 -5.47 -10.50
N ARG A 553 27.33 -4.62 -11.14
CA ARG A 553 28.03 -3.50 -10.51
C ARG A 553 27.05 -2.56 -9.79
N ILE A 554 25.90 -2.28 -10.40
CA ILE A 554 24.90 -1.40 -9.80
C ILE A 554 24.06 -2.13 -8.75
N MET A 555 23.62 -3.37 -9.02
CA MET A 555 22.65 -4.04 -8.15
C MET A 555 23.26 -4.79 -6.97
N LEU A 556 24.44 -5.40 -7.14
CA LEU A 556 25.03 -6.24 -6.10
C LEU A 556 25.47 -5.49 -4.83
N PRO A 557 25.85 -4.20 -4.84
CA PRO A 557 26.06 -3.46 -3.59
C PRO A 557 24.85 -3.46 -2.65
N LEU A 558 23.63 -3.26 -3.18
CA LEU A 558 22.40 -3.32 -2.39
C LEU A 558 22.13 -4.74 -1.88
N VAL A 559 22.31 -5.74 -2.73
CA VAL A 559 22.11 -7.15 -2.36
C VAL A 559 23.12 -7.59 -1.29
N ASN A 560 24.37 -7.17 -1.41
CA ASN A 560 25.44 -7.46 -0.44
C ASN A 560 25.15 -6.82 0.92
N GLU A 561 24.70 -5.56 0.94
CA GLU A 561 24.33 -4.89 2.18
C GLU A 561 23.04 -5.47 2.79
N ALA A 562 22.10 -5.94 1.96
CA ALA A 562 20.93 -6.67 2.45
C ALA A 562 21.31 -7.98 3.18
N VAL A 563 22.34 -8.70 2.72
CA VAL A 563 22.87 -9.87 3.44
C VAL A 563 23.46 -9.47 4.79
N ALA A 564 24.23 -8.36 4.84
CA ALA A 564 24.79 -7.83 6.08
C ALA A 564 23.68 -7.45 7.09
N CYS A 565 22.65 -6.74 6.64
CA CYS A 565 21.49 -6.37 7.47
C CYS A 565 20.80 -7.59 8.08
N LEU A 566 20.68 -8.70 7.32
CA LEU A 566 20.12 -9.94 7.86
C LEU A 566 21.04 -10.60 8.89
N HIS A 567 22.34 -10.64 8.60
CA HIS A 567 23.34 -11.21 9.50
C HIS A 567 23.40 -10.47 10.84
N GLU A 568 23.37 -9.15 10.80
CA GLU A 568 23.41 -8.26 11.97
C GLU A 568 22.06 -8.14 12.69
N ARG A 569 21.02 -8.85 12.21
CA ARG A 569 19.65 -8.81 12.75
C ARG A 569 19.06 -7.39 12.79
N VAL A 570 19.32 -6.60 11.75
CA VAL A 570 18.60 -5.33 11.52
C VAL A 570 17.10 -5.60 11.41
N VAL A 571 16.72 -6.78 10.92
CA VAL A 571 15.36 -7.31 10.96
C VAL A 571 15.36 -8.75 11.46
N ASP A 572 14.21 -9.19 11.99
CA ASP A 572 14.11 -10.50 12.66
C ASP A 572 14.29 -11.68 11.69
N ASP A 573 13.95 -11.53 10.40
CA ASP A 573 14.15 -12.57 9.39
C ASP A 573 14.19 -12.06 7.94
N ALA A 574 14.53 -12.97 7.03
CA ALA A 574 14.65 -12.72 5.60
C ALA A 574 13.36 -12.25 4.91
N ASP A 575 12.19 -12.66 5.41
CA ASP A 575 10.91 -12.29 4.81
C ASP A 575 10.56 -10.83 5.17
N LEU A 576 10.83 -10.41 6.41
CA LEU A 576 10.71 -9.00 6.80
C LEU A 576 11.70 -8.12 6.02
N LEU A 577 12.92 -8.62 5.81
CA LEU A 577 13.91 -7.95 4.99
C LEU A 577 13.41 -7.73 3.55
N ASP A 578 12.98 -8.81 2.90
CA ASP A 578 12.45 -8.76 1.54
C ASP A 578 11.26 -7.79 1.46
N ALA A 579 10.33 -7.87 2.42
CA ALA A 579 9.16 -7.00 2.47
C ALA A 579 9.55 -5.52 2.62
N GLY A 580 10.45 -5.21 3.54
CA GLY A 580 10.96 -3.86 3.76
C GLY A 580 11.59 -3.27 2.50
N LEU A 581 12.43 -4.03 1.79
CA LEU A 581 13.09 -3.53 0.59
C LEU A 581 12.15 -3.46 -0.62
N ILE A 582 11.18 -4.37 -0.76
CA ILE A 582 10.16 -4.26 -1.83
C ILE A 582 9.28 -3.03 -1.64
N PHE A 583 8.76 -2.80 -0.43
CA PHE A 583 7.81 -1.72 -0.16
C PHE A 583 8.47 -0.38 0.16
N GLY A 584 9.76 -0.39 0.52
CA GLY A 584 10.56 0.81 0.81
C GLY A 584 11.34 1.32 -0.39
N THR A 585 12.18 0.48 -1.01
CA THR A 585 13.01 0.90 -2.17
C THR A 585 12.35 0.65 -3.52
N GLY A 586 11.30 -0.18 -3.55
CA GLY A 586 10.72 -0.66 -4.80
C GLY A 586 11.52 -1.81 -5.43
N PHE A 587 12.29 -2.57 -4.64
CA PHE A 587 13.03 -3.73 -5.15
C PHE A 587 12.11 -4.63 -5.98
N ALA A 588 12.59 -5.03 -7.16
CA ALA A 588 11.83 -5.70 -8.23
C ALA A 588 10.83 -6.78 -7.70
N PRO A 589 9.52 -6.49 -7.62
CA PRO A 589 8.56 -7.37 -6.94
C PRO A 589 8.43 -8.77 -7.57
N PHE A 590 8.61 -8.87 -8.89
CA PHE A 590 8.61 -10.17 -9.60
C PHE A 590 9.81 -11.07 -9.23
N ARG A 591 10.84 -10.52 -8.57
CA ARG A 591 11.98 -11.27 -8.01
C ARG A 591 11.79 -11.65 -6.54
N GLY A 592 10.73 -11.17 -5.89
CA GLY A 592 10.34 -11.59 -4.54
C GLY A 592 11.17 -11.00 -3.39
N GLY A 593 12.07 -10.05 -3.67
CA GLY A 593 12.98 -9.41 -2.71
C GLY A 593 14.45 -9.82 -2.92
N PRO A 594 15.42 -9.13 -2.31
CA PRO A 594 16.84 -9.43 -2.50
C PRO A 594 17.25 -10.80 -1.98
N ILE A 595 16.72 -11.28 -0.85
CA ILE A 595 17.04 -12.61 -0.33
C ILE A 595 16.42 -13.68 -1.22
N GLN A 596 15.16 -13.49 -1.65
CA GLN A 596 14.55 -14.38 -2.63
C GLN A 596 15.29 -14.39 -3.98
N TYR A 597 15.81 -13.24 -4.43
CA TYR A 597 16.66 -13.14 -5.61
C TYR A 597 17.97 -13.93 -5.46
N ILE A 598 18.60 -13.88 -4.28
CA ILE A 598 19.78 -14.70 -3.96
C ILE A 598 19.42 -16.19 -4.03
N ARG A 599 18.31 -16.61 -3.41
CA ARG A 599 17.84 -18.01 -3.46
C ARG A 599 17.59 -18.46 -4.90
N ASP A 600 17.02 -17.60 -5.73
CA ASP A 600 16.71 -17.93 -7.11
C ASP A 600 17.95 -18.01 -8.02
N THR A 601 18.96 -17.20 -7.74
CA THR A 601 20.20 -17.13 -8.54
C THR A 601 21.27 -18.11 -8.04
N GLY A 602 21.27 -18.40 -6.74
CA GLY A 602 22.30 -19.17 -6.04
C GLY A 602 23.32 -18.26 -5.35
N ALA A 603 23.47 -18.39 -4.02
CA ALA A 603 24.37 -17.59 -3.21
C ALA A 603 25.83 -17.67 -3.70
N ALA A 604 26.35 -18.88 -3.95
CA ALA A 604 27.72 -19.09 -4.42
C ALA A 604 28.01 -18.39 -5.77
N ALA A 605 27.04 -18.38 -6.68
CA ALA A 605 27.17 -17.71 -7.97
C ALA A 605 27.24 -16.18 -7.81
N LEU A 606 26.48 -15.61 -6.87
CA LEU A 606 26.52 -14.18 -6.57
C LEU A 606 27.80 -13.77 -5.82
N VAL A 607 28.30 -14.62 -4.90
CA VAL A 607 29.60 -14.42 -4.25
C VAL A 607 30.73 -14.37 -5.29
N THR A 608 30.74 -15.30 -6.25
CA THR A 608 31.74 -15.31 -7.34
C THR A 608 31.72 -14.00 -8.14
N ARG A 609 30.53 -13.46 -8.42
CA ARG A 609 30.38 -12.16 -9.11
C ARG A 609 30.84 -10.98 -8.26
N LEU A 610 30.52 -10.97 -6.97
CA LEU A 610 31.00 -9.97 -6.01
C LEU A 610 32.53 -9.97 -5.93
N GLU A 611 33.17 -11.12 -5.86
CA GLU A 611 34.63 -11.24 -5.87
C GLU A 611 35.25 -10.75 -7.18
N ALA A 612 34.60 -11.02 -8.32
CA ALA A 612 35.05 -10.49 -9.62
C ALA A 612 34.96 -8.96 -9.66
N LEU A 613 33.86 -8.38 -9.15
CA LEU A 613 33.70 -6.94 -9.00
C LEU A 613 34.71 -6.36 -8.01
N ALA A 614 35.02 -7.07 -6.91
CA ALA A 614 35.99 -6.64 -5.92
C ALA A 614 37.40 -6.55 -6.52
N ARG A 615 37.79 -7.54 -7.33
CA ARG A 615 39.07 -7.49 -8.08
C ARG A 615 39.13 -6.35 -9.07
N ARG A 616 38.02 -6.02 -9.73
CA ARG A 616 37.98 -5.00 -10.79
C ARG A 616 37.83 -3.57 -10.27
N TYR A 617 37.01 -3.39 -9.25
CA TYR A 617 36.57 -2.09 -8.79
C TYR A 617 36.96 -1.78 -7.34
N GLY A 618 37.40 -2.77 -6.56
CA GLY A 618 37.94 -2.59 -5.20
C GLY A 618 37.08 -3.20 -4.09
N GLU A 619 37.60 -3.13 -2.86
CA GLU A 619 37.10 -3.86 -1.67
C GLU A 619 35.63 -3.61 -1.30
N ARG A 620 35.01 -2.51 -1.76
CA ARG A 620 33.59 -2.22 -1.49
C ARG A 620 32.61 -3.27 -2.03
N PHE A 621 33.06 -4.12 -2.97
CA PHE A 621 32.29 -5.26 -3.48
C PHE A 621 32.58 -6.57 -2.76
N ARG A 622 33.50 -6.60 -1.80
CA ARG A 622 33.81 -7.81 -1.06
C ARG A 622 32.53 -8.35 -0.39
N PRO A 623 32.27 -9.67 -0.45
CA PRO A 623 31.13 -10.27 0.24
C PRO A 623 31.11 -9.87 1.72
N ARG A 624 30.02 -9.25 2.16
CA ARG A 624 29.79 -8.89 3.57
C ARG A 624 29.54 -10.14 4.42
N PRO A 625 29.65 -10.08 5.76
CA PRO A 625 29.26 -11.21 6.62
C PRO A 625 27.82 -11.68 6.36
N GLY A 626 27.58 -13.00 6.39
CA GLY A 626 26.25 -13.62 6.27
C GLY A 626 25.96 -14.39 4.99
N TRP A 627 26.86 -14.40 3.99
CA TRP A 627 26.68 -15.15 2.74
C TRP A 627 26.63 -16.68 2.91
N ASP A 628 27.10 -17.18 4.06
CA ASP A 628 27.05 -18.57 4.50
C ASP A 628 25.72 -18.95 5.18
N SER A 629 24.83 -17.98 5.40
CA SER A 629 23.56 -18.20 6.10
C SER A 629 22.65 -19.21 5.36
N PRO A 630 22.09 -20.21 6.07
CA PRO A 630 21.09 -21.13 5.51
C PRO A 630 19.86 -20.40 4.95
N ALA A 631 19.55 -19.20 5.46
CA ALA A 631 18.43 -18.40 4.98
C ALA A 631 18.58 -17.96 3.51
N LEU A 632 19.79 -17.98 2.96
CA LEU A 632 20.07 -17.63 1.55
C LEU A 632 19.93 -18.80 0.59
N GLN A 633 19.78 -20.03 1.12
CA GLN A 633 19.58 -21.23 0.31
C GLN A 633 18.10 -21.42 0.00
N ARG A 634 17.80 -22.08 -1.13
CA ARG A 634 16.41 -22.49 -1.40
C ARG A 634 15.99 -23.50 -0.33
N PRO A 635 14.80 -23.36 0.29
CA PRO A 635 14.23 -24.44 1.07
C PRO A 635 14.17 -25.69 0.19
N GLY A 636 14.74 -26.79 0.69
CA GLY A 636 14.74 -28.09 0.01
C GLY A 636 13.35 -28.66 -0.22
#